data_AF-A0A934SF41-F1
#
_entry.id   AF-A0A934SF41-F1
#
_cell.length_a   1.000
_cell.length_b   1.000
_cell.length_c   1.000
_cell.angle_alpha   90.00
_cell.angle_beta   90.00
_cell.angle_gamma   90.00
#
_symmetry.space_group_name_H-M   'P 1'
#
loop_
_entity.id
_entity.type
_entity.pdbx_description
1 polymer ?
#
loop_
_entity_poly.entity_id
_entity_poly.type
_entity_poly.pdbx_seq_one_letter_code
_entity_poly.pdbx_strand_id
1 'polypeptide(L)'
;MKTRIGKPSALIGAILEAGVRAILISVCIEIALLVLAFGIGIGVWITKGFLYGIAVGIMALAVGQAFAVLIIDMTLLVDDHPQGSAQAQSDSEVLAELRRELETTAEQAAASDGDKPPI
;
A
#
# COMPACT_ATOMS: atom_id res chain seq x y z
N MET A 1 27.22 0.61 -22.03
CA MET A 1 26.62 -0.38 -21.10
C MET A 1 25.98 0.36 -19.93
N LYS A 2 24.64 0.48 -19.89
CA LYS A 2 23.89 1.05 -18.76
C LYS A 2 23.17 -0.09 -18.06
N THR A 3 23.53 -0.35 -16.81
CA THR A 3 23.05 -1.46 -15.99
C THR A 3 21.55 -1.34 -15.74
N ARG A 4 20.78 -2.33 -16.22
CA ARG A 4 19.35 -2.54 -15.93
C ARG A 4 19.12 -3.07 -14.50
N ILE A 5 19.77 -2.49 -13.49
CA ILE A 5 19.76 -3.00 -12.10
C ILE A 5 18.77 -2.23 -11.19
N GLY A 6 18.19 -1.10 -11.65
CA GLY A 6 17.37 -0.23 -10.78
C GLY A 6 15.87 -0.53 -10.66
N LYS A 7 15.28 -1.37 -11.52
CA LYS A 7 13.81 -1.57 -11.54
C LYS A 7 13.26 -2.43 -10.38
N PRO A 8 13.90 -3.55 -9.95
CA PRO A 8 13.36 -4.33 -8.83
C PRO A 8 13.60 -3.68 -7.46
N SER A 9 14.69 -2.92 -7.29
CA SER A 9 14.95 -2.21 -6.01
C SER A 9 13.96 -1.07 -5.78
N ALA A 10 13.50 -0.40 -6.83
CA ALA A 10 12.48 0.64 -6.74
C ALA A 10 11.11 0.08 -6.32
N LEU A 11 10.75 -1.11 -6.79
CA LEU A 11 9.49 -1.78 -6.43
C LEU A 11 9.47 -2.21 -4.96
N ILE A 12 10.59 -2.76 -4.46
CA ILE A 12 10.74 -3.11 -3.03
C ILE A 12 10.71 -1.84 -2.17
N GLY A 13 11.39 -0.77 -2.59
CA GLY A 13 11.37 0.52 -1.90
C GLY A 13 9.96 1.12 -1.77
N ALA A 14 9.18 1.08 -2.86
CA ALA A 14 7.80 1.57 -2.87
C ALA A 14 6.88 0.76 -1.95
N ILE A 15 7.00 -0.58 -1.93
CA ILE A 15 6.25 -1.44 -1.02
C ILE A 15 6.65 -1.18 0.43
N LEU A 16 7.95 -0.99 0.69
CA LEU A 16 8.45 -0.68 2.02
C LEU A 16 7.91 0.67 2.53
N GLU A 17 7.91 1.70 1.69
CA GLU A 17 7.42 3.03 2.02
C GLU A 17 5.90 3.04 2.31
N ALA A 18 5.12 2.34 1.47
CA ALA A 18 3.69 2.17 1.69
C ALA A 18 3.39 1.42 3.00
N GLY A 19 4.14 0.34 3.26
CA GLY A 19 4.03 -0.44 4.49
C GLY A 19 4.37 0.36 5.75
N VAL A 20 5.45 1.14 5.72
CA VAL A 20 5.86 2.00 6.84
C VAL A 20 4.81 3.07 7.12
N ARG A 21 4.25 3.70 6.07
CA ARG A 21 3.19 4.71 6.24
C ARG A 21 1.93 4.11 6.85
N ALA A 22 1.52 2.92 6.41
CA ALA A 22 0.36 2.22 6.97
C ALA A 22 0.56 1.88 8.46
N ILE A 23 1.76 1.39 8.82
CA ILE A 23 2.11 1.11 10.22
C ILE A 23 2.07 2.39 11.05
N LEU A 24 2.63 3.49 10.55
CA LEU A 24 2.63 4.78 11.27
C LEU A 24 1.20 5.26 11.55
N ILE A 25 0.31 5.18 10.56
CA ILE A 25 -1.10 5.56 10.70
C ILE A 25 -1.80 4.67 11.74
N SER A 26 -1.59 3.35 11.68
CA SER A 26 -2.15 2.40 12.65
C SER A 26 -1.73 2.73 14.08
N VAL A 27 -0.42 2.98 14.29
CA VAL A 27 0.12 3.34 15.60
C VAL A 27 -0.47 4.66 16.11
N CYS A 28 -0.61 5.67 15.25
CA CYS A 28 -1.25 6.93 15.63
C CYS A 28 -2.71 6.74 16.08
N ILE A 29 -3.47 5.88 15.38
CA ILE A 29 -4.85 5.56 15.75
C ILE A 29 -4.90 4.83 17.09
N GLU A 30 -4.03 3.84 17.30
CA GLU A 30 -3.95 3.11 18.57
C GLU A 30 -3.65 4.02 19.76
N ILE A 31 -2.68 4.93 19.61
CA ILE A 31 -2.34 5.90 20.67
C ILE A 31 -3.54 6.81 20.95
N ALA A 32 -4.22 7.31 19.92
CA ALA A 32 -5.39 8.17 20.09
C ALA A 32 -6.53 7.43 20.83
N LEU A 33 -6.79 6.17 20.47
CA LEU A 33 -7.79 5.33 21.14
C LEU A 33 -7.42 5.05 22.59
N LEU A 34 -6.15 4.79 22.88
CA LEU A 34 -5.66 4.57 24.24
C LEU A 34 -5.89 5.80 25.12
N VAL A 35 -5.51 6.99 24.63
CA VAL A 35 -5.68 8.25 25.35
C VAL A 35 -7.16 8.54 25.59
N LEU A 36 -8.02 8.32 24.59
CA LEU A 36 -9.46 8.52 24.70
C LEU A 36 -10.08 7.57 25.74
N ALA A 37 -9.80 6.28 25.64
CA ALA A 37 -10.31 5.26 26.54
C ALA A 37 -9.84 5.52 27.99
N PHE A 38 -8.58 5.93 28.16
CA PHE A 38 -8.04 6.32 29.45
C PHE A 38 -8.73 7.56 30.02
N GLY A 39 -8.97 8.58 29.21
CA GLY A 39 -9.71 9.79 29.61
C GLY A 39 -11.13 9.47 30.08
N ILE A 40 -11.84 8.62 29.34
CA ILE A 40 -13.18 8.13 29.74
C ILE A 40 -13.09 7.35 31.05
N GLY A 41 -12.11 6.45 31.18
CA GLY A 41 -11.91 5.65 32.38
C GLY A 41 -11.65 6.51 33.62
N ILE A 42 -10.83 7.56 33.51
CA ILE A 42 -10.59 8.53 34.59
C ILE A 42 -11.88 9.30 34.92
N GLY A 43 -12.60 9.80 33.91
CA GLY A 43 -13.85 10.53 34.13
C GLY A 43 -14.89 9.71 34.91
N VAL A 44 -14.99 8.41 34.59
CA VAL A 44 -15.86 7.48 35.31
C VAL A 44 -15.30 7.14 36.70
N TRP A 45 -13.99 7.00 36.84
CA TRP A 45 -13.36 6.76 38.14
C TRP A 45 -13.70 7.87 39.14
N ILE A 46 -13.53 9.13 38.73
CA ILE A 46 -13.80 10.29 39.59
C ILE A 46 -15.26 10.31 40.08
N THR A 47 -16.20 9.83 39.25
CA THR A 47 -17.65 9.95 39.52
C THR A 47 -18.26 8.71 40.17
N LYS A 48 -17.82 7.50 39.82
CA LYS A 48 -18.45 6.22 40.22
C LYS A 48 -17.50 5.25 40.91
N GLY A 49 -16.22 5.59 41.04
CA GLY A 49 -15.22 4.77 41.70
C GLY A 49 -14.34 3.98 40.74
N PHE A 50 -13.21 3.52 41.28
CA PHE A 50 -12.07 3.01 40.52
C PHE A 50 -12.40 1.80 39.64
N LEU A 51 -13.10 0.81 40.19
CA LEU A 51 -13.44 -0.41 39.46
C LEU A 51 -14.37 -0.14 38.26
N TYR A 52 -15.34 0.76 38.42
CA TYR A 52 -16.20 1.19 37.32
C TYR A 52 -15.42 1.97 36.26
N GLY A 53 -14.49 2.83 36.68
CA GLY A 53 -13.60 3.55 35.77
C GLY A 53 -12.77 2.61 34.88
N ILE A 54 -12.15 1.59 35.48
CA ILE A 54 -11.39 0.58 34.73
C ILE A 54 -12.29 -0.18 33.75
N ALA A 55 -13.44 -0.67 34.22
CA ALA A 55 -14.34 -1.46 33.37
C ALA A 55 -14.82 -0.66 32.15
N VAL A 56 -15.21 0.60 32.35
CA VAL A 56 -15.64 1.46 31.24
C VAL A 56 -14.48 1.84 30.33
N GLY A 57 -13.28 2.09 30.87
CA GLY A 57 -12.09 2.36 30.07
C GLY A 57 -11.70 1.18 29.17
N ILE A 58 -11.68 -0.04 29.70
CA ILE A 58 -11.42 -1.25 28.92
C ILE A 58 -12.49 -1.47 27.84
N MET A 59 -13.77 -1.26 28.19
CA MET A 59 -14.87 -1.41 27.24
C MET A 59 -14.78 -0.38 26.10
N ALA A 60 -14.47 0.88 26.42
CA ALA A 60 -14.26 1.94 25.43
C ALA A 60 -13.07 1.62 24.51
N LEU A 61 -11.98 1.07 25.06
CA LEU A 61 -10.84 0.63 24.28
C LEU A 61 -11.22 -0.51 23.33
N ALA A 62 -11.93 -1.54 23.81
CA ALA A 62 -12.34 -2.67 22.99
C ALA A 62 -13.26 -2.26 21.82
N VAL A 63 -14.23 -1.38 22.10
CA VAL A 63 -15.12 -0.83 21.04
C VAL A 63 -14.31 0.03 20.07
N GLY A 64 -13.42 0.89 20.56
CA GLY A 64 -12.55 1.71 19.72
C GLY A 64 -11.66 0.87 18.80
N GLN A 65 -11.09 -0.22 19.31
CA GLN A 65 -10.27 -1.16 18.53
C GLN A 65 -11.10 -1.84 17.43
N ALA A 66 -12.33 -2.28 17.73
CA ALA A 66 -13.23 -2.84 16.71
C ALA A 66 -13.54 -1.83 15.59
N PHE A 67 -13.75 -0.56 15.94
CA PHE A 67 -13.93 0.51 14.95
C PHE A 67 -12.67 0.80 14.14
N ALA A 68 -11.49 0.80 14.76
CA ALA A 68 -10.23 1.01 14.03
C ALA A 68 -9.99 -0.09 12.98
N VAL A 69 -10.23 -1.36 13.34
CA VAL A 69 -10.14 -2.48 12.39
C VAL A 69 -11.12 -2.30 11.23
N LEU A 70 -12.38 -1.93 11.52
CA LEU A 70 -13.39 -1.69 10.49
C LEU A 70 -13.00 -0.52 9.57
N ILE A 71 -12.45 0.57 10.11
CA ILE A 71 -12.01 1.71 9.32
C ILE A 71 -10.83 1.34 8.43
N ILE A 72 -9.82 0.63 8.96
CA ILE A 72 -8.68 0.18 8.17
C ILE A 72 -9.15 -0.73 7.02
N ASP A 73 -10.05 -1.67 7.31
CA ASP A 73 -10.64 -2.57 6.31
C ASP A 73 -11.41 -1.79 5.23
N MET A 74 -12.27 -0.85 5.62
CA MET A 74 -12.97 0.01 4.66
C MET A 74 -12.03 0.92 3.87
N THR A 75 -10.95 1.42 4.47
CA THR A 75 -10.00 2.30 3.78
C THR A 75 -9.23 1.52 2.72
N LEU A 76 -8.82 0.29 3.02
CA LEU A 76 -8.22 -0.63 2.05
C LEU A 76 -9.18 -0.95 0.89
N LEU A 77 -10.48 -1.12 1.17
CA LEU A 77 -11.51 -1.33 0.14
C LEU A 77 -11.81 -0.08 -0.71
N VAL A 78 -11.55 1.12 -0.19
CA VAL A 78 -11.75 2.39 -0.94
C VAL A 78 -10.53 2.73 -1.79
N ASP A 79 -9.32 2.33 -1.38
CA ASP A 79 -8.11 2.45 -2.22
C ASP A 79 -8.09 1.45 -3.40
N ASP A 80 -9.02 0.49 -3.44
CA ASP A 80 -9.31 -0.33 -4.64
C ASP A 80 -10.10 0.44 -5.74
N HIS A 81 -10.52 1.69 -5.50
CA HIS A 81 -10.98 2.59 -6.56
C HIS A 81 -9.76 3.12 -7.34
N PRO A 82 -9.66 2.91 -8.65
CA PRO A 82 -8.37 2.84 -9.31
C PRO A 82 -7.72 4.22 -9.39
N GLN A 83 -6.62 4.39 -8.64
CA GLN A 83 -5.46 5.14 -9.16
C GLN A 83 -4.81 4.42 -10.37
N GLY A 84 -5.43 3.34 -10.87
CA GLY A 84 -5.11 2.66 -12.11
C GLY A 84 -5.38 3.44 -13.40
N SER A 85 -6.02 4.61 -13.40
CA SER A 85 -6.20 5.35 -14.66
C SER A 85 -4.90 6.00 -15.18
N ALA A 86 -3.94 6.32 -14.30
CA ALA A 86 -2.63 6.83 -14.70
C ALA A 86 -1.59 5.70 -14.87
N GLN A 87 -1.63 4.69 -14.00
CA GLN A 87 -0.69 3.57 -14.04
C GLN A 87 -1.03 2.56 -15.16
N ALA A 88 -2.31 2.26 -15.39
CA ALA A 88 -2.69 1.33 -16.48
C ALA A 88 -2.54 1.97 -17.87
N GLN A 89 -2.65 3.30 -17.99
CA GLN A 89 -2.25 4.01 -19.20
C GLN A 89 -0.76 3.81 -19.48
N SER A 90 0.09 4.06 -18.48
CA SER A 90 1.54 3.82 -18.55
C SER A 90 1.87 2.37 -18.96
N ASP A 91 1.23 1.38 -18.33
CA ASP A 91 1.54 -0.02 -18.63
C ASP A 91 1.05 -0.43 -20.03
N SER A 92 -0.08 0.11 -20.50
CA SER A 92 -0.56 -0.12 -21.87
C SER A 92 0.34 0.52 -22.93
N GLU A 93 0.89 1.69 -22.64
CA GLU A 93 1.80 2.43 -23.51
C GLU A 93 3.18 1.74 -23.55
N VAL A 94 3.65 1.23 -22.40
CA VAL A 94 4.86 0.42 -22.29
C VAL A 94 4.71 -0.93 -22.99
N LEU A 95 3.55 -1.60 -22.90
CA LEU A 95 3.28 -2.85 -23.62
C LEU A 95 3.15 -2.64 -25.13
N ALA A 96 2.56 -1.52 -25.56
CA ALA A 96 2.49 -1.15 -26.98
C ALA A 96 3.89 -0.86 -27.54
N GLU A 97 4.73 -0.14 -26.80
CA GLU A 97 6.11 0.14 -27.20
C GLU A 97 6.98 -1.12 -27.22
N LEU A 98 6.85 -2.01 -26.23
CA LEU A 98 7.54 -3.31 -26.22
C LEU A 98 7.15 -4.20 -27.40
N ARG A 99 5.86 -4.18 -27.79
CA ARG A 99 5.39 -4.93 -28.95
C ARG A 99 5.97 -4.36 -30.25
N ARG A 100 6.02 -3.04 -30.36
CA ARG A 100 6.65 -2.34 -31.49
C ARG A 100 8.14 -2.65 -31.57
N GLU A 101 8.88 -2.60 -30.46
CA GLU A 101 10.31 -2.95 -30.43
C GLU A 101 10.55 -4.41 -30.84
N LEU A 102 9.69 -5.34 -30.42
CA LEU A 102 9.78 -6.76 -30.79
C LEU A 102 9.52 -6.99 -32.28
N GLU A 103 8.49 -6.36 -32.86
CA GLU A 103 8.18 -6.44 -34.29
C GLU A 103 9.33 -5.86 -35.13
N THR A 104 9.86 -4.71 -34.73
CA THR A 104 11.00 -4.06 -35.42
C THR A 104 12.28 -4.92 -35.33
N THR A 105 12.51 -5.55 -34.17
CA THR A 105 13.67 -6.44 -33.98
C THR A 105 13.52 -7.73 -34.78
N ALA A 106 12.30 -8.28 -34.87
CA ALA A 106 12.01 -9.46 -35.69
C ALA A 106 12.18 -9.18 -37.19
N GLU A 107 11.76 -8.00 -37.67
CA GLU A 107 11.99 -7.55 -39.04
C GLU A 107 13.48 -7.33 -39.35
N GLN A 108 14.24 -6.75 -38.42
CA GLN A 108 15.68 -6.58 -38.57
C GLN A 108 16.45 -7.91 -38.51
N ALA A 109 16.02 -8.85 -37.67
CA ALA A 109 16.57 -10.19 -37.61
C ALA A 109 16.27 -10.96 -38.91
N ALA A 110 15.05 -10.86 -39.44
CA ALA A 110 14.66 -11.45 -40.72
C ALA A 110 15.40 -10.83 -41.91
N ALA A 111 15.69 -9.52 -41.86
CA ALA A 111 16.48 -8.84 -42.88
C ALA A 111 17.99 -9.19 -42.79
N SER A 112 18.49 -9.55 -41.61
CA SER A 112 19.90 -9.93 -41.39
C SER A 112 20.20 -11.40 -41.68
N ASP A 113 19.19 -12.28 -41.74
CA ASP A 113 19.36 -13.72 -42.04
C ASP A 113 19.33 -14.02 -43.56
N GLY A 114 19.07 -12.99 -44.39
CA GLY A 114 19.08 -13.06 -45.85
C GLY A 114 20.44 -12.79 -46.51
N ASP A 115 21.47 -12.37 -45.77
CA ASP A 115 22.74 -11.90 -46.36
C ASP A 115 23.97 -12.61 -45.78
N LYS A 116 23.89 -13.93 -45.60
CA LYS A 116 25.07 -14.78 -45.44
C LYS A 116 25.30 -15.54 -46.76
N PRO A 117 26.25 -15.14 -47.61
CA PRO A 117 26.65 -15.99 -48.72
C PRO A 117 27.24 -17.29 -48.18
N PRO A 118 26.94 -18.45 -48.79
CA PRO A 118 27.44 -19.73 -48.33
C PRO A 118 28.95 -19.80 -48.57
N ILE A 119 29.74 -19.88 -47.49
CA ILE A 119 31.10 -20.44 -47.49
C ILE A 119 31.30 -21.21 -46.18
#